data_AF-A0AAD9AFJ2-F1
#
_entry.id   AF-A0AAD9AFJ2-F1
#
_cell.length_a   1.000
_cell.length_b   1.000
_cell.length_c   1.000
_cell.angle_alpha   90.00
_cell.angle_beta   90.00
_cell.angle_gamma   90.00
#
_symmetry.space_group_name_H-M   'P 1'
#
loop_
_entity.id
_entity.type
_entity.pdbx_description
1 polymer ?
#
loop_
_entity_poly.entity_id
_entity_poly.type
_entity_poly.pdbx_seq_one_letter_code
_entity_poly.pdbx_strand_id
1 'polypeptide(L)'
;MSKVFANSLMASCLSLLHAYQLNKRKDAILDTTTPNPSGTLCFSWGGDLLVIGIIANYAAVAADTFSSELGILAKSEPRLITSPTFRKVPRGTNGGVTPLGIAAGALGSMIIVTTSMVFLPLCGEGTAGKVGSGLSGWTTQQRSTLMLGLTAWGVLGSLLDSVLGAVFQRSVKDVRSGKIVEGEGGTKVLISGDSSDHADKNQKRAAVKAALLHGEGKAAVEKMEKTDSAIEDIDAPEMSADATRYDPKDKHRKSSFGDAQPSRVIETGWDLLDNNDVNFLMAFTMSMGAMGVAGWYWGVPLESILDA
;
A
#
# COMPACT_ATOMS: atom_id res chain seq x y z
N MET A 1 0.12 -3.32 10.31
CA MET A 1 0.95 -2.11 10.12
C MET A 1 0.04 -1.02 9.58
N SER A 2 0.27 0.27 9.86
CA SER A 2 -0.49 1.35 9.20
C SER A 2 0.11 1.64 7.82
N LYS A 3 -0.72 1.98 6.83
CA LYS A 3 -0.27 2.44 5.49
C LYS A 3 0.78 3.56 5.59
N VAL A 4 0.64 4.41 6.60
CA VAL A 4 1.57 5.51 6.91
C VAL A 4 2.98 5.00 7.21
N PHE A 5 3.11 3.92 7.99
CA PHE A 5 4.42 3.39 8.35
C PHE A 5 5.13 2.77 7.14
N ALA A 6 4.40 1.98 6.33
CA ALA A 6 4.94 1.37 5.11
C ALA A 6 5.49 2.42 4.12
N ASN A 7 4.75 3.52 3.96
CA ASN A 7 5.10 4.60 3.03
C ASN A 7 6.27 5.48 3.49
N SER A 8 6.54 5.55 4.80
CA SER A 8 7.53 6.47 5.37
C SER A 8 8.83 5.80 5.80
N LEU A 9 8.85 4.48 6.02
CA LEU A 9 10.03 3.77 6.52
C LEU A 9 11.27 4.01 5.65
N MET A 10 11.15 3.86 4.32
CA MET A 10 12.28 4.06 3.41
C MET A 10 12.78 5.50 3.41
N ALA A 11 11.87 6.48 3.36
CA ALA A 11 12.25 7.90 3.46
C ALA A 11 12.92 8.24 4.79
N SER A 12 12.48 7.66 5.91
CA SER A 12 13.11 7.84 7.21
C SER A 12 14.54 7.27 7.23
N CYS A 13 14.75 6.07 6.69
CA CYS A 13 16.10 5.49 6.56
C CYS A 13 17.01 6.38 5.70
N LEU A 14 16.55 6.84 4.54
CA LEU A 14 17.32 7.73 3.66
C LEU A 14 17.61 9.09 4.31
N SER A 15 16.66 9.64 5.06
CA SER A 15 16.85 10.91 5.78
C SER A 15 17.88 10.79 6.88
N LEU A 16 17.91 9.66 7.61
CA LEU A 16 18.93 9.39 8.62
C LEU A 16 20.32 9.24 7.99
N LEU A 17 20.42 8.52 6.87
CA LEU A 17 21.66 8.41 6.11
C LEU A 17 22.14 9.77 5.60
N HIS A 18 21.23 10.61 5.12
CA HIS A 18 21.57 11.95 4.64
C HIS A 18 22.00 12.87 5.79
N ALA A 19 21.34 12.79 6.95
CA ALA A 19 21.75 13.52 8.15
C ALA A 19 23.15 13.10 8.63
N TYR A 20 23.45 11.80 8.59
CA TYR A 20 24.77 11.28 8.90
C TYR A 20 25.84 11.82 7.93
N GLN A 21 25.55 11.81 6.62
CA GLN A 21 26.41 12.36 5.58
C GLN A 21 26.66 13.87 5.78
N LEU A 22 25.63 14.64 6.11
CA LEU A 22 25.78 16.08 6.38
C LEU A 22 26.63 16.36 7.63
N ASN A 23 26.52 15.54 8.67
CA ASN A 23 27.35 15.68 9.87
C ASN A 23 28.83 15.42 9.56
N LYS A 24 29.15 14.36 8.82
CA LYS A 24 30.53 14.10 8.35
C LYS A 24 31.09 15.24 7.51
N ARG A 25 30.32 15.75 6.55
CA ARG A 25 30.73 16.89 5.72
C ARG A 25 30.96 18.14 6.55
N LYS A 26 30.12 18.39 7.57
CA LYS A 26 30.29 19.50 8.50
C LYS A 26 31.58 19.37 9.30
N ASP A 27 31.88 18.18 9.82
CA ASP A 27 33.11 17.93 10.59
C ASP A 27 34.36 18.13 9.70
N ALA A 28 34.33 17.64 8.46
CA ALA A 28 35.40 17.84 7.48
C ALA A 28 35.60 19.32 7.11
N ILE A 29 34.52 20.11 7.04
CA ILE A 29 34.58 21.55 6.76
C ILE A 29 35.15 22.34 7.94
N LEU A 30 34.88 21.91 9.18
CA LEU A 30 35.35 22.57 10.39
C LEU A 30 36.80 22.19 10.74
N ASP A 31 37.36 21.17 10.11
CA ASP A 31 38.75 20.77 10.30
C ASP A 31 39.71 21.82 9.67
N THR A 32 40.36 22.57 10.55
CA THR A 32 41.34 23.60 10.17
C THR A 32 42.69 23.04 9.76
N THR A 33 42.90 21.71 9.88
CA THR A 33 44.17 21.05 9.56
C THR A 33 44.29 20.66 8.08
N THR A 34 43.16 20.53 7.36
CA THR A 34 43.16 20.27 5.92
C THR A 34 43.08 21.56 5.10
N PRO A 35 44.08 21.88 4.26
CA PRO A 35 43.97 22.99 3.32
C PRO A 35 42.93 22.64 2.23
N ASN A 36 41.87 23.45 2.15
CA ASN A 36 40.70 23.32 1.24
C ASN A 36 39.80 22.10 1.51
N PRO A 37 39.00 22.11 2.59
CA PRO A 37 38.01 21.06 2.83
C PRO A 37 37.00 20.98 1.68
N SER A 38 36.89 19.79 1.08
CA SER A 38 35.99 19.52 -0.04
C SER A 38 34.67 18.93 0.48
N GLY A 39 33.55 19.62 0.24
CA GLY A 39 32.23 19.16 0.65
C GLY A 39 31.16 20.23 0.49
N THR A 40 29.91 19.84 0.20
CA THR A 40 28.79 20.77 0.05
C THR A 40 27.72 20.51 1.11
N LEU A 41 27.27 21.58 1.77
CA LEU A 41 26.13 21.54 2.71
C LEU A 41 24.81 21.90 2.02
N CYS A 42 24.88 22.51 0.84
CA CYS A 42 23.74 22.75 -0.02
C CYS A 42 23.58 21.64 -1.06
N PHE A 43 22.35 21.46 -1.54
CA PHE A 43 22.01 20.52 -2.60
C PHE A 43 22.55 21.04 -3.94
N SER A 44 23.59 20.41 -4.47
CA SER A 44 24.21 20.72 -5.75
C SER A 44 23.66 19.82 -6.86
N TRP A 45 23.73 20.31 -8.10
CA TRP A 45 23.41 19.48 -9.26
C TRP A 45 24.38 18.31 -9.34
N GLY A 46 23.86 17.07 -9.31
CA GLY A 46 24.70 15.87 -9.38
C GLY A 46 25.34 15.42 -8.07
N GLY A 47 25.04 16.03 -6.92
CA GLY A 47 25.75 15.75 -5.67
C GLY A 47 25.09 14.74 -4.72
N ASP A 48 23.80 14.89 -4.44
CA ASP A 48 23.15 14.15 -3.35
C ASP A 48 22.07 13.18 -3.85
N LEU A 49 22.49 11.95 -4.15
CA LEU A 49 21.59 10.87 -4.55
C LEU A 49 20.54 10.56 -3.46
N LEU A 50 20.91 10.64 -2.18
CA LEU A 50 19.97 10.42 -1.07
C LEU A 50 18.79 11.39 -1.10
N VAL A 51 19.03 12.67 -1.43
CA VAL A 51 17.97 13.68 -1.56
C VAL A 51 17.02 13.30 -2.69
N ILE A 52 17.54 12.82 -3.81
CA ILE A 52 16.72 12.31 -4.92
C ILE A 52 15.86 11.13 -4.50
N GLY A 53 16.44 10.16 -3.77
CA GLY A 53 15.69 9.03 -3.24
C GLY A 53 14.55 9.45 -2.31
N ILE A 54 14.80 10.42 -1.42
CA ILE A 54 13.79 10.95 -0.49
C ILE A 54 12.64 11.64 -1.24
N ILE A 55 12.95 12.53 -2.19
CA ILE A 55 11.93 13.23 -2.98
C ILE A 55 11.12 12.22 -3.79
N ALA A 56 11.79 11.27 -4.45
CA ALA A 56 11.15 10.23 -5.23
C ALA A 56 10.19 9.37 -4.40
N ASN A 57 10.59 9.00 -3.17
CA ASN A 57 9.73 8.25 -2.25
C ASN A 57 8.42 9.00 -1.98
N TYR A 58 8.51 10.24 -1.51
CA TYR A 58 7.32 11.03 -1.18
C TYR A 58 6.50 11.38 -2.41
N ALA A 59 7.14 11.63 -3.55
CA ALA A 59 6.46 11.91 -4.81
C ALA A 59 5.64 10.70 -5.29
N ALA A 60 6.21 9.49 -5.24
CA ALA A 60 5.52 8.26 -5.61
C ALA A 60 4.37 7.93 -4.65
N VAL A 61 4.60 8.04 -3.33
CA VAL A 61 3.58 7.81 -2.30
C VAL A 61 2.42 8.81 -2.42
N ALA A 62 2.71 10.09 -2.67
CA ALA A 62 1.69 11.12 -2.84
C ALA A 62 0.92 10.91 -4.15
N ALA A 63 1.61 10.54 -5.22
CA ALA A 63 0.98 10.21 -6.50
C ALA A 63 0.02 9.03 -6.34
N ASP A 64 0.45 7.96 -5.68
CA ASP A 64 -0.39 6.79 -5.38
C ASP A 64 -1.64 7.19 -4.60
N THR A 65 -1.46 7.91 -3.49
CA THR A 65 -2.56 8.34 -2.62
C THR A 65 -3.55 9.22 -3.38
N PHE A 66 -3.09 10.19 -4.15
CA PHE A 66 -3.99 11.06 -4.91
C PHE A 66 -4.69 10.28 -6.03
N SER A 67 -3.98 9.36 -6.69
CA SER A 67 -4.53 8.51 -7.73
C SER A 67 -5.65 7.60 -7.20
N SER A 68 -5.48 6.99 -6.02
CA SER A 68 -6.50 6.12 -5.42
C SER A 68 -7.70 6.91 -4.89
N GLU A 69 -7.45 8.00 -4.14
CA GLU A 69 -8.50 8.78 -3.47
C GLU A 69 -9.33 9.63 -4.45
N LEU A 70 -8.70 10.23 -5.47
CA LEU A 70 -9.42 11.00 -6.48
C LEU A 70 -9.84 10.13 -7.67
N GLY A 71 -9.14 9.02 -7.92
CA GLY A 71 -9.50 8.08 -8.99
C GLY A 71 -10.80 7.34 -8.73
N ILE A 72 -11.17 7.11 -7.46
CA ILE A 72 -12.48 6.48 -7.14
C ILE A 72 -13.68 7.39 -7.48
N LEU A 73 -13.46 8.71 -7.51
CA LEU A 73 -14.46 9.70 -7.94
C LEU A 73 -14.65 9.74 -9.46
N ALA A 74 -13.78 9.06 -10.24
CA ALA A 74 -13.88 9.05 -11.69
C ALA A 74 -15.22 8.47 -12.16
N LYS A 75 -15.92 9.20 -13.04
CA LYS A 75 -17.14 8.71 -13.71
C LYS A 75 -16.86 7.51 -14.61
N SER A 76 -15.64 7.42 -15.15
CA SER A 76 -15.18 6.28 -15.95
C SER A 76 -14.91 5.06 -15.07
N GLU A 77 -15.19 3.88 -15.63
CA GLU A 77 -14.88 2.60 -15.00
C GLU A 77 -13.35 2.36 -15.04
N PRO A 78 -12.73 1.93 -13.93
CA PRO A 78 -11.31 1.59 -13.90
C PRO A 78 -10.95 0.46 -14.87
N ARG A 79 -9.72 0.50 -15.38
CA ARG A 79 -9.16 -0.52 -16.27
C ARG A 79 -8.01 -1.23 -15.57
N LEU A 80 -7.98 -2.55 -15.65
CA LEU A 80 -6.92 -3.34 -15.01
C LEU A 80 -5.60 -3.18 -15.78
N ILE A 81 -4.55 -2.72 -15.08
CA ILE A 81 -3.24 -2.41 -15.71
C ILE A 81 -2.51 -3.66 -16.24
N THR A 82 -2.71 -4.81 -15.61
CA THR A 82 -2.08 -6.08 -16.01
C THR A 82 -2.84 -6.84 -17.10
N SER A 83 -4.04 -6.38 -17.47
CA SER A 83 -4.82 -7.03 -18.52
C SER A 83 -4.38 -6.53 -19.90
N PRO A 84 -3.98 -7.41 -20.84
CA PRO A 84 -3.58 -6.99 -22.19
C PRO A 84 -4.72 -6.32 -22.97
N THR A 85 -5.98 -6.55 -22.58
CA THR A 85 -7.18 -5.95 -23.21
C THR A 85 -7.65 -4.69 -22.47
N PHE A 86 -6.95 -4.25 -21.40
CA PHE A 86 -7.40 -3.17 -20.51
C PHE A 86 -8.87 -3.33 -20.11
N ARG A 87 -9.22 -4.54 -19.66
CA ARG A 87 -10.59 -4.89 -19.29
C ARG A 87 -11.07 -3.98 -18.17
N LYS A 88 -12.34 -3.64 -18.21
CA LYS A 88 -12.97 -2.84 -17.17
C LYS A 88 -13.17 -3.70 -15.93
N VAL A 89 -12.89 -3.13 -14.77
CA VAL A 89 -13.03 -3.78 -13.47
C VAL A 89 -13.88 -2.91 -12.54
N PRO A 90 -14.54 -3.50 -11.53
CA PRO A 90 -15.28 -2.73 -10.54
C PRO A 90 -14.39 -1.71 -9.81
N ARG A 91 -14.99 -0.62 -9.33
CA ARG A 91 -14.28 0.38 -8.51
C ARG A 91 -13.73 -0.27 -7.23
N GLY A 92 -12.52 0.11 -6.86
CA GLY A 92 -11.79 -0.46 -5.72
C GLY A 92 -11.04 -1.76 -6.03
N THR A 93 -10.94 -2.19 -7.29
CA THR A 93 -10.11 -3.34 -7.66
C THR A 93 -8.64 -2.96 -7.61
N ASN A 94 -7.82 -3.76 -6.92
CA ASN A 94 -6.37 -3.56 -6.87
C ASN A 94 -5.77 -3.62 -8.27
N GLY A 95 -5.05 -2.55 -8.64
CA GLY A 95 -4.49 -2.32 -9.97
C GLY A 95 -5.47 -1.82 -11.04
N GLY A 96 -6.65 -1.35 -10.65
CA GLY A 96 -7.56 -0.59 -11.50
C GLY A 96 -7.10 0.86 -11.65
N VAL A 97 -6.70 1.26 -12.86
CA VAL A 97 -6.27 2.64 -13.16
C VAL A 97 -7.34 3.41 -13.91
N THR A 98 -7.44 4.71 -13.65
CA THR A 98 -8.31 5.65 -14.37
C THR A 98 -7.52 6.85 -14.90
N PRO A 99 -7.93 7.47 -16.02
CA PRO A 99 -7.26 8.69 -16.50
C PRO A 99 -7.30 9.84 -15.48
N LEU A 100 -8.40 9.97 -14.74
CA LEU A 100 -8.53 10.95 -13.66
C LEU A 100 -7.56 10.65 -12.51
N GLY A 101 -7.41 9.37 -12.13
CA GLY A 101 -6.44 8.93 -11.13
C GLY A 101 -5.00 9.25 -11.55
N ILE A 102 -4.64 8.99 -12.81
CA ILE A 102 -3.30 9.34 -13.33
C ILE A 102 -3.07 10.87 -13.27
N ALA A 103 -4.06 11.68 -13.66
CA ALA A 103 -3.95 13.13 -13.57
C ALA A 103 -3.85 13.61 -12.11
N ALA A 104 -4.64 13.04 -11.21
CA ALA A 104 -4.57 13.31 -9.78
C ALA A 104 -3.21 12.93 -9.19
N GLY A 105 -2.68 11.77 -9.55
CA GLY A 105 -1.36 11.32 -9.15
C GLY A 105 -0.24 12.22 -9.66
N ALA A 106 -0.35 12.70 -10.91
CA ALA A 106 0.57 13.69 -11.46
C ALA A 106 0.54 15.01 -10.67
N LEU A 107 -0.65 15.48 -10.27
CA LEU A 107 -0.78 16.65 -9.40
C LEU A 107 -0.15 16.41 -8.02
N GLY A 108 -0.41 15.26 -7.41
CA GLY A 108 0.18 14.89 -6.11
C GLY A 108 1.71 14.87 -6.15
N SER A 109 2.28 14.23 -7.18
CA SER A 109 3.72 14.21 -7.40
C SER A 109 4.29 15.60 -7.64
N MET A 110 3.62 16.42 -8.47
CA MET A 110 4.07 17.77 -8.80
C MET A 110 4.11 18.67 -7.57
N ILE A 111 3.14 18.54 -6.65
CA ILE A 111 3.12 19.28 -5.39
C ILE A 111 4.35 18.94 -4.56
N ILE A 112 4.62 17.65 -4.32
CA ILE A 112 5.78 17.22 -3.52
C ILE A 112 7.11 17.70 -4.13
N VAL A 113 7.27 17.55 -5.44
CA VAL A 113 8.48 17.96 -6.14
C VAL A 113 8.66 19.48 -6.10
N THR A 114 7.60 20.24 -6.33
CA THR A 114 7.64 21.71 -6.28
C THR A 114 7.97 22.20 -4.87
N THR A 115 7.30 21.66 -3.85
CA THR A 115 7.60 21.96 -2.44
C THR A 115 9.06 21.64 -2.12
N SER A 116 9.55 20.48 -2.55
CA SER A 116 10.95 20.10 -2.33
C SER A 116 11.92 21.12 -2.96
N MET A 117 11.68 21.55 -4.20
CA MET A 117 12.54 22.53 -4.88
C MET A 117 12.50 23.92 -4.23
N VAL A 118 11.39 24.29 -3.59
CA VAL A 118 11.25 25.59 -2.90
C VAL A 118 11.94 25.57 -1.53
N PHE A 119 11.84 24.48 -0.79
CA PHE A 119 12.35 24.38 0.58
C PHE A 119 13.77 23.82 0.69
N LEU A 120 14.28 23.14 -0.33
CA LEU A 120 15.65 22.62 -0.31
C LEU A 120 16.68 23.75 -0.48
N PRO A 121 17.77 23.74 0.32
CA PRO A 121 18.85 24.70 0.17
C PRO A 121 19.66 24.39 -1.09
N LEU A 122 19.27 24.98 -2.23
CA LEU A 122 19.96 24.80 -3.51
C LEU A 122 21.27 25.59 -3.55
N CYS A 123 22.37 24.98 -4.01
CA CYS A 123 23.59 25.73 -4.29
C CYS A 123 23.36 26.70 -5.46
N GLY A 124 23.65 27.99 -5.27
CA GLY A 124 23.45 29.02 -6.29
C GLY A 124 24.63 29.99 -6.42
N GLU A 125 24.51 30.93 -7.36
CA GLU A 125 25.52 31.97 -7.59
C GLU A 125 25.81 32.81 -6.34
N GLY A 126 24.81 33.06 -5.47
CA GLY A 126 24.98 33.78 -4.20
C GLY A 126 25.73 33.01 -3.10
N THR A 127 25.97 31.72 -3.30
CA THR A 127 26.80 30.87 -2.42
C THR A 127 28.15 30.51 -3.04
N ALA A 128 28.33 30.70 -4.35
CA ALA A 128 29.54 30.33 -5.07
C ALA A 128 30.77 31.03 -4.45
N GLY A 129 31.75 30.23 -4.02
CA GLY A 129 32.99 30.72 -3.42
C GLY A 129 32.99 30.82 -1.89
N LYS A 130 31.90 30.43 -1.20
CA LYS A 130 31.90 30.23 0.26
C LYS A 130 32.30 28.81 0.62
N VAL A 131 32.96 28.65 1.77
CA VAL A 131 33.28 27.33 2.34
C VAL A 131 31.98 26.53 2.50
N GLY A 132 31.92 25.32 1.93
CA GLY A 132 30.71 24.48 1.93
C GLY A 132 29.74 24.71 0.76
N SER A 133 30.09 25.56 -0.22
CA SER A 133 29.31 25.76 -1.45
C SER A 133 29.77 24.86 -2.60
N GLY A 134 28.83 24.36 -3.40
CA GLY A 134 29.14 23.57 -4.60
C GLY A 134 29.66 24.42 -5.76
N LEU A 135 30.52 23.84 -6.61
CA LEU A 135 31.14 24.50 -7.76
C LEU A 135 30.13 24.92 -8.86
N SER A 136 28.99 24.24 -8.98
CA SER A 136 27.99 24.52 -10.02
C SER A 136 26.64 24.89 -9.39
N GLY A 137 26.24 26.15 -9.58
CA GLY A 137 24.88 26.59 -9.24
C GLY A 137 23.83 25.96 -10.13
N TRP A 138 22.60 25.86 -9.62
CA TRP A 138 21.46 25.36 -10.40
C TRP A 138 21.07 26.31 -11.53
N THR A 139 21.11 25.83 -12.78
CA THR A 139 20.51 26.54 -13.91
C THR A 139 18.98 26.35 -13.94
N THR A 140 18.24 27.30 -14.51
CA THR A 140 16.78 27.19 -14.69
C THR A 140 16.38 25.92 -15.47
N GLN A 141 17.19 25.55 -16.47
CA GLN A 141 16.97 24.35 -17.28
C GLN A 141 17.18 23.04 -16.48
N GLN A 142 18.17 23.00 -15.60
CA GLN A 142 18.41 21.85 -14.72
C GLN A 142 17.26 21.69 -13.70
N ARG A 143 16.77 22.80 -13.14
CA ARG A 143 15.61 22.79 -12.23
C ARG A 143 14.37 22.23 -12.92
N SER A 144 14.04 22.72 -14.12
CA SER A 144 12.87 22.23 -14.86
C SER A 144 13.01 20.77 -15.25
N THR A 145 14.20 20.34 -15.69
CA THR A 145 14.49 18.95 -16.06
C THR A 145 14.30 18.02 -14.86
N LEU A 146 14.84 18.37 -13.69
CA LEU A 146 14.66 17.55 -12.49
C LEU A 146 13.20 17.54 -12.02
N MET A 147 12.52 18.69 -12.04
CA MET A 147 11.11 18.76 -11.64
C MET A 147 10.23 17.87 -12.52
N LEU A 148 10.39 17.93 -13.83
CA LEU A 148 9.65 17.08 -14.77
C LEU A 148 10.03 15.60 -14.60
N GLY A 149 11.33 15.31 -14.44
CA GLY A 149 11.82 13.94 -14.24
C GLY A 149 11.26 13.30 -12.97
N LEU A 150 11.32 13.99 -11.83
CA LEU A 150 10.79 13.48 -10.56
C LEU A 150 9.27 13.43 -10.53
N THR A 151 8.59 14.36 -11.22
CA THR A 151 7.12 14.31 -11.36
C THR A 151 6.69 13.09 -12.17
N ALA A 152 7.36 12.83 -13.29
CA ALA A 152 7.13 11.63 -14.08
C ALA A 152 7.47 10.36 -13.28
N TRP A 153 8.55 10.37 -12.51
CA TRP A 153 8.94 9.27 -11.64
C TRP A 153 7.88 8.96 -10.57
N GLY A 154 7.28 9.98 -9.95
CA GLY A 154 6.19 9.78 -8.99
C GLY A 154 4.95 9.16 -9.63
N VAL A 155 4.56 9.61 -10.83
CA VAL A 155 3.46 9.00 -11.60
C VAL A 155 3.77 7.53 -11.92
N LEU A 156 5.00 7.23 -12.36
CA LEU A 156 5.44 5.85 -12.58
C LEU A 156 5.34 5.01 -11.31
N GLY A 157 5.56 5.60 -10.13
CA GLY A 157 5.44 4.92 -8.85
C GLY A 157 4.00 4.47 -8.55
N SER A 158 3.02 5.35 -8.80
CA SER A 158 1.60 4.98 -8.68
C SER A 158 1.18 3.88 -9.68
N LEU A 159 1.73 3.90 -10.89
CA LEU A 159 1.51 2.84 -11.87
C LEU A 159 2.15 1.53 -11.44
N LEU A 160 3.35 1.58 -10.86
CA LEU A 160 4.02 0.41 -10.29
C LEU A 160 3.21 -0.17 -9.13
N ASP A 161 2.68 0.65 -8.23
CA ASP A 161 1.78 0.19 -7.16
C ASP A 161 0.57 -0.54 -7.75
N SER A 162 -0.04 0.02 -8.79
CA SER A 162 -1.16 -0.62 -9.49
C SER A 162 -0.78 -1.98 -10.11
N VAL A 163 0.43 -2.10 -10.67
CA VAL A 163 0.92 -3.39 -11.21
C VAL A 163 1.16 -4.39 -10.07
N LEU A 164 1.85 -3.98 -9.02
CA LEU A 164 2.15 -4.83 -7.87
C LEU A 164 0.86 -5.26 -7.16
N GLY A 165 -0.10 -4.35 -7.00
CA GLY A 165 -1.42 -4.63 -6.46
C GLY A 165 -2.20 -5.62 -7.32
N ALA A 166 -2.25 -5.43 -8.64
CA ALA A 166 -2.92 -6.38 -9.53
C ALA A 166 -2.31 -7.78 -9.54
N VAL A 167 -0.99 -7.90 -9.31
CA VAL A 167 -0.29 -9.19 -9.33
C VAL A 167 -0.32 -9.86 -7.95
N PHE A 168 -0.01 -9.12 -6.89
CA PHE A 168 0.28 -9.68 -5.57
C PHE A 168 -0.80 -9.46 -4.52
N GLN A 169 -1.82 -8.63 -4.80
CA GLN A 169 -2.96 -8.43 -3.89
C GLN A 169 -4.21 -9.07 -4.45
N ARG A 170 -4.94 -9.76 -3.57
CA ARG A 170 -6.21 -10.39 -3.92
C ARG A 170 -7.36 -9.37 -3.87
N SER A 171 -8.04 -9.15 -4.98
CA SER A 171 -9.30 -8.39 -5.01
C SER A 171 -10.50 -9.33 -4.98
N VAL A 172 -11.40 -9.15 -4.01
CA VAL A 172 -12.59 -9.98 -3.85
C VAL A 172 -13.84 -9.17 -4.16
N LYS A 173 -14.63 -9.63 -5.12
CA LYS A 173 -15.91 -9.03 -5.48
C LYS A 173 -17.05 -9.75 -4.75
N ASP A 174 -17.94 -9.00 -4.13
CA ASP A 174 -19.23 -9.54 -3.68
C ASP A 174 -20.15 -9.71 -4.89
N VAL A 175 -20.65 -10.93 -5.08
CA VAL A 175 -21.47 -11.30 -6.24
C VAL A 175 -22.81 -10.56 -6.23
N ARG A 176 -23.33 -10.22 -5.04
CA ARG A 176 -24.63 -9.56 -4.89
C ARG A 176 -24.57 -8.06 -5.18
N SER A 177 -23.60 -7.36 -4.58
CA SER A 177 -23.46 -5.91 -4.76
C SER A 177 -22.65 -5.52 -5.99
N GLY A 178 -21.86 -6.45 -6.53
CA GLY A 178 -20.89 -6.18 -7.60
C GLY A 178 -19.72 -5.31 -7.15
N LYS A 179 -19.63 -4.99 -5.86
CA LYS A 179 -18.59 -4.13 -5.27
C LYS A 179 -17.42 -4.98 -4.78
N ILE A 180 -16.23 -4.38 -4.80
CA ILE A 180 -15.06 -4.98 -4.15
C ILE A 180 -15.23 -4.86 -2.64
N VAL A 181 -14.96 -5.96 -1.95
CA VAL A 181 -14.94 -6.05 -0.50
C VAL A 181 -13.50 -6.24 -0.07
N GLU A 182 -13.00 -5.29 0.70
CA GLU A 182 -11.71 -5.40 1.39
C GLU A 182 -11.98 -5.58 2.88
N GLY A 183 -11.12 -6.35 3.57
CA GLY A 183 -11.23 -6.50 5.01
C GLY A 183 -10.63 -5.29 5.71
N GLU A 184 -11.27 -4.87 6.79
CA GLU A 184 -10.85 -3.71 7.57
C GLU A 184 -9.37 -3.86 8.02
N GLY A 185 -8.56 -2.83 7.80
CA GLY A 185 -7.15 -2.81 8.21
C GLY A 185 -6.20 -3.72 7.43
N GLY A 186 -6.56 -4.17 6.21
CA GLY A 186 -5.75 -5.10 5.41
C GLY A 186 -5.95 -6.57 5.79
N THR A 187 -6.98 -6.87 6.59
CA THR A 187 -7.30 -8.24 6.99
C THR A 187 -7.85 -9.01 5.79
N LYS A 188 -7.34 -10.23 5.54
CA LYS A 188 -7.76 -11.05 4.41
C LYS A 188 -9.26 -11.36 4.48
N VAL A 189 -9.99 -11.04 3.41
CA VAL A 189 -11.41 -11.36 3.30
C VAL A 189 -11.56 -12.86 3.16
N LEU A 190 -12.22 -13.49 4.14
CA LEU A 190 -12.59 -14.89 4.04
C LEU A 190 -13.52 -15.06 2.84
N ILE A 191 -13.03 -15.72 1.81
CA ILE A 191 -13.85 -16.33 0.79
C ILE A 191 -14.26 -17.68 1.34
N SER A 192 -15.47 -18.12 0.99
CA SER A 192 -15.95 -19.46 1.29
C SER A 192 -14.99 -20.48 0.68
N GLY A 193 -13.96 -20.86 1.42
CA GLY A 193 -13.08 -21.97 1.09
C GLY A 193 -13.83 -23.28 1.28
N ASP A 194 -13.46 -24.27 0.47
CA ASP A 194 -14.06 -25.60 0.39
C ASP A 194 -14.49 -26.14 1.76
N SER A 195 -15.69 -26.72 1.80
CA SER A 195 -16.32 -27.24 3.02
C SER A 195 -15.50 -28.34 3.72
N SER A 196 -14.41 -28.81 3.10
CA SER A 196 -13.52 -29.85 3.62
C SER A 196 -12.51 -29.33 4.65
N ASP A 197 -11.98 -28.10 4.49
CA ASP A 197 -10.85 -27.64 5.30
C ASP A 197 -11.27 -27.02 6.65
N HIS A 198 -12.48 -26.46 6.69
CA HIS A 198 -13.09 -25.94 7.92
C HIS A 198 -13.82 -27.01 8.75
N ALA A 199 -14.35 -28.05 8.11
CA ALA A 199 -14.96 -29.18 8.82
C ALA A 199 -13.92 -29.89 9.68
N ASP A 200 -12.72 -30.08 9.16
CA ASP A 200 -11.66 -30.84 9.81
C ASP A 200 -11.05 -30.07 11.01
N LYS A 201 -10.90 -28.74 10.90
CA LYS A 201 -10.46 -27.87 12.01
C LYS A 201 -11.53 -27.70 13.08
N ASN A 202 -12.81 -27.59 12.70
CA ASN A 202 -13.91 -27.48 13.66
C ASN A 202 -14.17 -28.82 14.37
N GLN A 203 -14.03 -29.96 13.68
CA GLN A 203 -14.08 -31.27 14.31
C GLN A 203 -12.92 -31.49 15.28
N LYS A 204 -11.68 -31.09 14.92
CA LYS A 204 -10.54 -31.16 15.84
C LYS A 204 -10.72 -30.26 17.07
N ARG A 205 -11.21 -29.03 16.89
CA ARG A 205 -11.56 -28.13 18.02
C ARG A 205 -12.70 -28.68 18.87
N ALA A 206 -13.74 -29.25 18.26
CA ALA A 206 -14.85 -29.86 18.98
C ALA A 206 -14.42 -31.11 19.76
N ALA A 207 -13.56 -31.95 19.18
CA ALA A 207 -13.00 -33.12 19.85
C ALA A 207 -12.11 -32.73 21.04
N VAL A 208 -11.26 -31.71 20.90
CA VAL A 208 -10.44 -31.18 21.99
C VAL A 208 -11.30 -30.55 23.09
N LYS A 209 -12.34 -29.79 22.71
CA LYS A 209 -13.27 -29.17 23.67
C LYS A 209 -14.13 -30.21 24.39
N ALA A 210 -14.54 -31.28 23.70
CA ALA A 210 -15.25 -32.41 24.30
C ALA A 210 -14.36 -33.23 25.25
N ALA A 211 -13.07 -33.41 24.91
CA ALA A 211 -12.10 -34.05 25.80
C ALA A 211 -11.80 -33.20 27.05
N LEU A 212 -11.76 -31.88 26.92
CA LEU A 212 -11.58 -30.93 28.03
C LEU A 212 -12.82 -30.83 28.94
N LEU A 213 -14.03 -30.96 28.38
CA LEU A 213 -15.29 -30.80 29.11
C LEU A 213 -15.84 -32.12 29.69
N HIS A 214 -15.15 -33.24 29.52
CA HIS A 214 -15.61 -34.55 29.99
C HIS A 214 -15.60 -34.71 31.53
N GLY A 215 -15.22 -33.66 32.27
CA GLY A 215 -15.09 -33.68 33.74
C GLY A 215 -16.10 -32.84 34.52
N GLU A 216 -16.81 -31.87 33.93
CA GLU A 216 -17.59 -30.91 34.73
C GLU A 216 -19.02 -30.72 34.22
N GLY A 217 -19.97 -31.15 35.06
CA GLY A 217 -21.26 -30.44 35.23
C GLY A 217 -22.41 -30.85 34.33
N LYS A 218 -23.08 -31.97 34.65
CA LYS A 218 -24.45 -32.30 34.16
C LYS A 218 -25.57 -31.38 34.73
N ALA A 219 -25.24 -30.20 35.24
CA ALA A 219 -26.20 -29.35 35.96
C ALA A 219 -26.00 -27.85 35.70
N ALA A 220 -25.98 -27.45 34.42
CA ALA A 220 -26.06 -26.04 34.05
C ALA A 220 -26.71 -25.89 32.67
N VAL A 221 -28.03 -26.11 32.60
CA VAL A 221 -28.84 -25.61 31.49
C VAL A 221 -29.88 -24.68 32.10
N GLU A 222 -29.63 -23.39 31.98
CA GLU A 222 -30.59 -22.34 32.31
C GLU A 222 -31.79 -22.47 31.36
N LYS A 223 -33.00 -22.60 31.93
CA LYS A 223 -34.25 -22.49 31.17
C LYS A 223 -34.49 -21.00 30.89
N MET A 224 -34.25 -20.58 29.65
CA MET A 224 -34.66 -19.25 29.21
C MET A 224 -36.17 -19.25 28.94
N GLU A 225 -36.92 -18.47 29.72
CA GLU A 225 -38.34 -18.25 29.54
C GLU A 225 -38.65 -17.50 28.24
N LYS A 226 -39.80 -17.87 27.68
CA LYS A 226 -40.36 -17.43 26.41
C LYS A 226 -40.73 -15.94 26.51
N THR A 227 -40.01 -15.06 25.80
CA THR A 227 -40.48 -13.69 25.56
C THR A 227 -41.09 -13.62 24.16
N ASP A 228 -42.38 -13.34 24.12
CA ASP A 228 -43.16 -13.10 22.90
C ASP A 228 -42.56 -11.92 22.12
N SER A 229 -42.25 -12.16 20.85
CA SER A 229 -42.22 -11.12 19.84
C SER A 229 -43.14 -11.53 18.68
N ALA A 230 -44.23 -10.78 18.58
CA ALA A 230 -45.31 -10.95 17.63
C ALA A 230 -44.85 -10.63 16.21
N ILE A 231 -44.89 -11.63 15.34
CA ILE A 231 -45.22 -11.47 13.92
C ILE A 231 -46.05 -12.70 13.56
N GLU A 232 -47.36 -12.50 13.39
CA GLU A 232 -48.27 -13.47 12.81
C GLU A 232 -48.02 -13.53 11.30
N ASP A 233 -47.44 -14.64 10.83
CA ASP A 233 -47.60 -15.06 9.44
C ASP A 233 -48.49 -16.30 9.44
N ILE A 234 -49.68 -16.10 8.86
CA ILE A 234 -50.73 -17.06 8.60
C ILE A 234 -50.23 -18.01 7.48
N ASP A 235 -50.49 -19.30 7.65
CA ASP A 235 -50.21 -20.43 6.73
C ASP A 235 -48.83 -21.13 6.84
N ALA A 236 -48.71 -22.00 7.85
CA ALA A 236 -47.83 -23.17 7.78
C ALA A 236 -48.56 -24.41 8.38
N PRO A 237 -48.51 -25.59 7.73
CA PRO A 237 -49.22 -26.77 8.19
C PRO A 237 -48.64 -27.28 9.51
N GLU A 238 -49.53 -27.78 10.38
CA GLU A 238 -49.20 -28.37 11.67
C GLU A 238 -48.08 -29.43 11.53
N MET A 239 -46.89 -29.13 12.08
CA MET A 239 -45.86 -30.13 12.31
C MET A 239 -45.73 -30.39 13.81
N SER A 240 -45.93 -31.67 14.14
CA SER A 240 -45.83 -32.30 15.43
C SER A 240 -44.63 -31.85 16.27
N ALA A 241 -44.90 -31.61 17.54
CA ALA A 241 -43.96 -31.22 18.58
C ALA A 241 -43.02 -32.39 18.97
N ASP A 242 -41.98 -32.66 18.19
CA ASP A 242 -40.79 -33.38 18.69
C ASP A 242 -39.55 -33.32 17.76
N ALA A 243 -39.11 -32.12 17.38
CA ALA A 243 -37.89 -31.97 16.59
C ALA A 243 -36.83 -31.17 17.36
N THR A 244 -35.86 -31.88 17.92
CA THR A 244 -34.60 -31.35 18.46
C THR A 244 -33.92 -30.44 17.43
N ARG A 245 -33.97 -29.13 17.69
CA ARG A 245 -33.50 -28.08 16.79
C ARG A 245 -31.98 -27.88 16.90
N TYR A 246 -31.18 -28.91 16.68
CA TYR A 246 -29.74 -28.83 16.31
C TYR A 246 -29.15 -30.25 16.19
N ASP A 247 -29.04 -30.79 14.97
CA ASP A 247 -28.25 -32.01 14.71
C ASP A 247 -27.00 -31.64 13.88
N PRO A 248 -25.78 -31.73 14.45
CA PRO A 248 -24.54 -31.42 13.74
C PRO A 248 -24.18 -32.45 12.65
N LYS A 249 -24.95 -33.53 12.48
CA LYS A 249 -24.77 -34.52 11.40
C LYS A 249 -25.55 -34.20 10.13
N ASP A 250 -26.42 -33.18 10.16
CA ASP A 250 -27.21 -32.81 8.99
C ASP A 250 -26.36 -32.05 7.95
N LYS A 251 -25.92 -32.79 6.92
CA LYS A 251 -25.02 -32.30 5.87
C LYS A 251 -25.75 -31.46 4.80
N HIS A 252 -27.05 -31.23 4.96
CA HIS A 252 -27.89 -30.49 4.02
C HIS A 252 -28.15 -29.04 4.47
N ARG A 253 -27.09 -28.29 4.77
CA ARG A 253 -27.23 -26.82 4.88
C ARG A 253 -27.25 -26.21 3.48
N LYS A 254 -28.44 -26.08 2.90
CA LYS A 254 -28.65 -25.22 1.72
C LYS A 254 -28.32 -23.78 2.11
N SER A 255 -27.71 -23.00 1.20
CA SER A 255 -27.50 -21.57 1.41
C SER A 255 -28.85 -20.94 1.77
N SER A 256 -28.90 -20.04 2.77
CA SER A 256 -30.17 -19.49 3.25
C SER A 256 -30.87 -18.56 2.25
N PHE A 257 -30.40 -18.52 1.01
CA PHE A 257 -30.83 -17.58 -0.01
C PHE A 257 -31.17 -18.26 -1.36
N GLY A 258 -31.27 -19.59 -1.41
CA GLY A 258 -31.81 -20.32 -2.58
C GLY A 258 -30.88 -20.43 -3.79
N ASP A 259 -29.95 -19.48 -3.97
CA ASP A 259 -28.94 -19.51 -5.02
C ASP A 259 -27.67 -20.15 -4.46
N ALA A 260 -27.26 -21.29 -4.99
CA ALA A 260 -26.03 -22.00 -4.57
C ALA A 260 -24.73 -21.29 -5.01
N GLN A 261 -24.79 -20.01 -5.39
CA GLN A 261 -23.65 -19.24 -5.86
C GLN A 261 -22.79 -18.77 -4.67
N PRO A 262 -21.45 -18.78 -4.81
CA PRO A 262 -20.58 -18.23 -3.78
C PRO A 262 -20.87 -16.74 -3.59
N SER A 263 -20.97 -16.28 -2.34
CA SER A 263 -21.23 -14.86 -2.03
C SER A 263 -20.07 -13.95 -2.42
N ARG A 264 -18.86 -14.50 -2.57
CA ARG A 264 -17.62 -13.75 -2.85
C ARG A 264 -16.78 -14.48 -3.88
N VAL A 265 -16.34 -13.77 -4.90
CA VAL A 265 -15.53 -14.31 -6.00
C VAL A 265 -14.24 -13.50 -6.14
N ILE A 266 -13.14 -14.17 -6.46
CA ILE A 266 -11.85 -13.51 -6.71
C ILE A 266 -11.92 -12.83 -8.08
N GLU A 267 -11.65 -11.53 -8.12
CA GLU A 267 -11.62 -10.76 -9.37
C GLU A 267 -10.21 -10.72 -9.98
N THR A 268 -9.16 -10.52 -9.17
CA THR A 268 -7.76 -10.39 -9.60
C THR A 268 -6.75 -10.73 -8.50
N GLY A 269 -5.52 -11.02 -8.93
CA GLY A 269 -4.30 -11.11 -8.12
C GLY A 269 -4.09 -12.40 -7.33
N TRP A 270 -2.86 -12.60 -6.89
CA TRP A 270 -2.45 -13.66 -5.98
C TRP A 270 -2.59 -13.19 -4.53
N ASP A 271 -2.82 -14.11 -3.59
CA ASP A 271 -2.98 -13.78 -2.17
C ASP A 271 -1.64 -13.81 -1.42
N LEU A 272 -0.62 -13.17 -2.02
CA LEU A 272 0.77 -13.28 -1.57
C LEU A 272 1.15 -12.17 -0.59
N LEU A 273 0.82 -10.91 -0.91
CA LEU A 273 1.20 -9.73 -0.14
C LEU A 273 -0.03 -8.97 0.37
N ASP A 274 0.14 -8.30 1.51
CA ASP A 274 -0.87 -7.37 2.00
C ASP A 274 -0.71 -5.97 1.36
N ASN A 275 -1.59 -5.04 1.70
CA ASN A 275 -1.53 -3.68 1.20
C ASN A 275 -0.26 -2.93 1.66
N ASN A 276 0.18 -3.16 2.90
CA ASN A 276 1.34 -2.48 3.46
C ASN A 276 2.64 -2.94 2.80
N ASP A 277 2.75 -4.24 2.50
CA ASP A 277 3.90 -4.85 1.87
C ASP A 277 4.10 -4.32 0.44
N VAL A 278 3.00 -4.21 -0.33
CA VAL A 278 3.05 -3.65 -1.68
C VAL A 278 3.43 -2.16 -1.66
N ASN A 279 2.81 -1.39 -0.77
CA ASN A 279 3.15 0.03 -0.57
C ASN A 279 4.64 0.21 -0.22
N PHE A 280 5.15 -0.62 0.71
CA PHE A 280 6.56 -0.60 1.09
C PHE A 280 7.47 -1.00 -0.08
N LEU A 281 7.11 -2.04 -0.83
CA LEU A 281 7.87 -2.50 -1.99
C LEU A 281 7.93 -1.43 -3.08
N MET A 282 6.82 -0.75 -3.36
CA MET A 282 6.77 0.39 -4.26
C MET A 282 7.67 1.53 -3.76
N ALA A 283 7.50 1.96 -2.51
CA ALA A 283 8.31 3.02 -1.90
C ALA A 283 9.82 2.73 -1.99
N PHE A 284 10.22 1.49 -1.65
CA PHE A 284 11.59 1.02 -1.73
C PHE A 284 12.14 1.03 -3.16
N THR A 285 11.42 0.42 -4.10
CA THR A 285 11.87 0.30 -5.50
C THR A 285 11.94 1.66 -6.20
N MET A 286 10.97 2.55 -5.96
CA MET A 286 10.98 3.90 -6.52
C MET A 286 12.09 4.76 -5.95
N SER A 287 12.40 4.61 -4.65
CA SER A 287 13.51 5.32 -4.01
C SER A 287 14.86 4.88 -4.57
N MET A 288 15.13 3.57 -4.56
CA MET A 288 16.40 3.03 -5.07
C MET A 288 16.55 3.21 -6.57
N GLY A 289 15.47 3.03 -7.33
CA GLY A 289 15.46 3.25 -8.77
C GLY A 289 15.75 4.69 -9.14
N ALA A 290 15.18 5.67 -8.42
CA ALA A 290 15.49 7.09 -8.65
C ALA A 290 16.97 7.39 -8.41
N MET A 291 17.53 6.86 -7.32
CA MET A 291 18.94 7.01 -7.00
C MET A 291 19.83 6.35 -8.05
N GLY A 292 19.46 5.17 -8.55
CA GLY A 292 20.20 4.47 -9.61
C GLY A 292 20.16 5.21 -10.94
N VAL A 293 18.99 5.70 -11.35
CA VAL A 293 18.83 6.50 -12.59
C VAL A 293 19.57 7.82 -12.48
N ALA A 294 19.48 8.50 -11.34
CA ALA A 294 20.20 9.75 -11.11
C ALA A 294 21.72 9.54 -11.04
N GLY A 295 22.17 8.47 -10.38
CA GLY A 295 23.58 8.08 -10.33
C GLY A 295 24.13 7.78 -11.72
N TRP A 296 23.40 7.02 -12.53
CA TRP A 296 23.75 6.77 -13.93
C TRP A 296 23.79 8.06 -14.76
N TYR A 297 22.77 8.92 -14.63
CA TYR A 297 22.67 10.16 -15.39
C TYR A 297 23.77 11.18 -15.03
N TRP A 298 24.17 11.25 -13.77
CA TRP A 298 25.21 12.15 -13.28
C TRP A 298 26.61 11.53 -13.22
N GLY A 299 26.75 10.24 -13.52
CA GLY A 299 28.03 9.51 -13.42
C GLY A 299 28.54 9.36 -11.98
N VAL A 300 27.63 9.36 -11.00
CA VAL A 300 27.96 9.24 -9.57
C VAL A 300 27.71 7.80 -9.11
N PRO A 301 28.73 7.09 -8.63
CA PRO A 301 28.56 5.71 -8.16
C PRO A 301 27.71 5.69 -6.88
N LEU A 302 26.83 4.70 -6.73
CA LEU A 302 26.02 4.54 -5.52
C LEU A 302 26.89 4.34 -4.26
N GLU A 303 28.11 3.84 -4.42
CA GLU A 303 29.09 3.68 -3.33
C GLU A 303 29.48 5.02 -2.70
N SER A 304 29.45 6.12 -3.47
CA SER A 304 29.77 7.46 -2.95
C SER A 304 28.79 7.94 -1.87
N ILE A 305 27.65 7.27 -1.71
CA ILE A 305 26.69 7.54 -0.64
C ILE A 305 27.26 7.13 0.71
N LEU A 306 28.03 6.05 0.77
CA LEU A 306 28.61 5.49 2.00
C LEU A 306 30.00 6.06 2.31
N ASP A 307 30.73 6.45 1.26
CA ASP A 307 32.10 7.00 1.37
C ASP A 307 32.16 8.49 1.73
N ALA A 308 31.02 9.19 1.66
CA ALA A 308 30.87 10.61 2.00
C ALA A 308 30.74 10.87 3.51
#